data_AF-A0A928UXA5-F1
#
_entry.id   AF-A0A928UXA5-F1
#
_cell.length_a   1.000
_cell.length_b   1.000
_cell.length_c   1.000
_cell.angle_alpha   90.00
_cell.angle_beta   90.00
_cell.angle_gamma   90.00
#
_symmetry.space_group_name_H-M   'P 1'
#
loop_
_entity.id
_entity.type
_entity.pdbx_description
1 polymer ?
#
loop_
_entity_poly.entity_id
_entity_poly.type
_entity_poly.pdbx_seq_one_letter_code
_entity_poly.pdbx_strand_id
1 'polypeptide(L)'
;MLSGFIAVGLLSCSKETVDSAGRDVALNIIRTGVWEKATKTVSGNTDAGLNITTQLLDDDQTMNFDKDGRAWVKTEGATTQTSYSYSMPTNRKMIFDGTEYSIEESIVQSITTLTLINVTGPVRTQLVIKRKR
;
A
#
# COMPACT_ATOMS: atom_id res chain seq x y z
N MET A 1 56.01 -16.68 -4.39
CA MET A 1 54.60 -16.87 -4.02
C MET A 1 54.19 -15.73 -3.09
N LEU A 2 53.41 -14.78 -3.58
CA LEU A 2 52.58 -13.94 -2.71
C LEU A 2 51.40 -13.41 -3.53
N SER A 3 50.43 -14.29 -3.76
CA SER A 3 49.15 -13.91 -4.34
C SER A 3 48.27 -13.34 -3.22
N GLY A 4 48.26 -12.01 -3.08
CA GLY A 4 47.36 -11.30 -2.20
C GLY A 4 45.97 -11.24 -2.83
N PHE A 5 45.01 -11.98 -2.27
CA PHE A 5 43.61 -11.84 -2.62
C PHE A 5 43.03 -10.62 -1.91
N ILE A 6 42.58 -9.64 -2.69
CA ILE A 6 41.80 -8.50 -2.23
C ILE A 6 40.40 -9.02 -1.89
N ALA A 7 40.06 -9.03 -0.61
CA ALA A 7 38.69 -9.23 -0.15
C ALA A 7 37.89 -7.94 -0.37
N VAL A 8 37.28 -7.81 -1.56
CA VAL A 8 36.33 -6.73 -1.85
C VAL A 8 35.03 -7.02 -1.12
N GLY A 9 34.66 -6.14 -0.18
CA GLY A 9 33.43 -6.23 0.58
C GLY A 9 32.19 -6.13 -0.32
N LEU A 10 31.39 -7.19 -0.37
CA LEU A 10 30.13 -7.26 -1.13
C LEU A 10 28.87 -7.26 -0.24
N LEU A 11 28.99 -6.97 1.06
CA LEU A 11 27.86 -7.14 1.99
C LEU A 11 26.86 -5.97 2.04
N SER A 12 27.13 -4.83 1.38
CA SER A 12 26.20 -3.69 1.40
C SER A 12 25.17 -3.69 0.25
N CYS A 13 25.33 -4.53 -0.78
CA CYS A 13 24.40 -4.59 -1.91
C CYS A 13 23.24 -5.58 -1.72
N SER A 14 23.24 -6.43 -0.69
CA SER A 14 22.24 -7.49 -0.56
C SER A 14 20.90 -6.96 -0.03
N LYS A 15 20.91 -6.08 0.97
CA LYS A 15 19.68 -5.62 1.63
C LYS A 15 18.89 -4.63 0.79
N GLU A 16 19.53 -3.57 0.29
CA GLU A 16 18.87 -2.55 -0.54
C GLU A 16 18.33 -3.15 -1.87
N THR A 17 19.05 -4.10 -2.46
CA THR A 17 18.61 -4.78 -3.69
C THR A 17 17.42 -5.71 -3.45
N VAL A 18 17.41 -6.44 -2.33
CA VAL A 18 16.27 -7.32 -1.98
C VAL A 18 15.03 -6.51 -1.61
N ASP A 19 15.21 -5.42 -0.85
CA ASP A 19 14.11 -4.56 -0.43
C ASP A 19 13.49 -3.81 -1.63
N SER A 20 14.32 -3.37 -2.60
CA SER A 20 13.83 -2.77 -3.87
C SER A 20 13.16 -3.77 -4.80
N ALA A 21 13.71 -4.97 -4.99
CA ALA A 21 13.06 -6.02 -5.77
C ALA A 21 11.70 -6.44 -5.19
N GLY A 22 11.64 -6.62 -3.87
CA GLY A 22 10.38 -6.93 -3.19
C GLY A 22 9.34 -5.83 -3.33
N ARG A 23 9.75 -4.56 -3.32
CA ARG A 23 8.86 -3.42 -3.52
C ARG A 23 8.26 -3.42 -4.92
N ASP A 24 9.07 -3.68 -5.94
CA ASP A 24 8.62 -3.67 -7.33
C ASP A 24 7.63 -4.81 -7.62
N VAL A 25 7.88 -6.00 -7.05
CA VAL A 25 6.92 -7.12 -7.06
C VAL A 25 5.61 -6.71 -6.40
N ALA A 26 5.66 -6.13 -5.20
CA ALA A 26 4.47 -5.69 -4.49
C ALA A 26 3.67 -4.64 -5.28
N LEU A 27 4.34 -3.64 -5.85
CA LEU A 27 3.73 -2.62 -6.70
C LEU A 27 3.01 -3.26 -7.90
N ASN A 28 3.65 -4.22 -8.58
CA ASN A 28 3.03 -4.89 -9.73
C ASN A 28 1.77 -5.68 -9.33
N ILE A 29 1.81 -6.39 -8.20
CA ILE A 29 0.65 -7.13 -7.68
C ILE A 29 -0.50 -6.17 -7.35
N ILE A 30 -0.22 -5.02 -6.75
CA ILE A 30 -1.23 -4.03 -6.39
C ILE A 30 -1.83 -3.36 -7.64
N ARG A 31 -0.99 -2.98 -8.61
CA ARG A 31 -1.37 -2.31 -9.85
C ARG A 31 -2.18 -3.19 -10.81
N THR A 32 -1.93 -4.50 -10.81
CA THR A 32 -2.74 -5.46 -11.59
C THR A 32 -4.11 -5.73 -10.96
N GLY A 33 -4.36 -5.22 -9.75
CA GLY A 33 -5.65 -5.34 -9.07
C GLY A 33 -6.68 -4.34 -9.59
N VAL A 34 -7.91 -4.84 -9.75
CA VAL A 34 -9.11 -4.01 -9.72
C VAL A 34 -9.71 -4.18 -8.33
N TRP A 35 -9.88 -3.07 -7.62
CA TRP A 35 -10.29 -3.08 -6.21
C TRP A 35 -11.73 -2.55 -6.11
N GLU A 36 -12.64 -3.31 -5.53
CA GLU A 36 -14.09 -2.99 -5.54
C GLU A 36 -14.61 -2.46 -4.20
N LYS A 37 -13.84 -2.61 -3.13
CA LYS A 37 -14.23 -2.13 -1.80
C LYS A 37 -13.03 -1.51 -1.14
N ALA A 38 -13.22 -0.34 -0.53
CA ALA A 38 -12.23 0.27 0.32
C ALA A 38 -12.93 0.90 1.52
N THR A 39 -12.43 0.63 2.71
CA THR A 39 -12.96 1.19 3.96
C THR A 39 -11.82 1.74 4.79
N LYS A 40 -12.04 2.87 5.46
CA LYS A 40 -11.12 3.46 6.43
C LYS A 40 -11.79 3.44 7.79
N THR A 41 -11.15 2.82 8.77
CA THR A 41 -11.62 2.80 10.16
C THR A 41 -10.62 3.53 11.04
N VAL A 42 -11.10 4.50 11.80
CA VAL A 42 -10.35 5.19 12.86
C VAL A 42 -10.86 4.68 14.19
N SER A 43 -9.97 4.33 15.10
CA SER A 43 -10.29 3.75 16.41
C SER A 43 -9.29 4.19 17.48
N GLY A 44 -9.67 4.08 18.76
CA GLY A 44 -8.79 4.39 19.89
C GLY A 44 -8.73 5.86 20.29
N ASN A 45 -9.58 6.71 19.71
CA ASN A 45 -9.80 8.06 20.21
C ASN A 45 -10.56 8.02 21.55
N THR A 46 -10.22 8.94 22.44
CA THR A 46 -10.94 9.17 23.70
C THR A 46 -12.34 9.72 23.47
N ASP A 47 -12.52 10.52 22.42
CA ASP A 47 -13.83 10.90 21.91
C ASP A 47 -14.39 9.78 21.02
N ALA A 48 -15.48 9.15 21.48
CA ALA A 48 -16.14 8.07 20.76
C ALA A 48 -16.67 8.51 19.39
N GLY A 49 -17.02 9.79 19.21
CA GLY A 49 -17.51 10.33 17.94
C GLY A 49 -16.45 10.35 16.83
N LEU A 50 -15.16 10.26 17.18
CA LEU A 50 -14.05 10.21 16.21
C LEU A 50 -13.68 8.78 15.82
N ASN A 51 -14.27 7.77 16.47
CA ASN A 51 -14.06 6.36 16.15
C ASN A 51 -15.04 5.92 15.07
N ILE A 52 -14.72 6.26 13.83
CA ILE A 52 -15.62 6.10 12.67
C ILE A 52 -15.08 5.12 11.65
N THR A 53 -16.00 4.48 10.92
CA THR A 53 -15.70 3.76 9.68
C THR A 53 -16.32 4.51 8.51
N THR A 54 -15.51 4.79 7.49
CA THR A 54 -15.91 5.47 6.25
C THR A 54 -15.66 4.54 5.08
N GLN A 55 -16.66 4.41 4.20
CA GLN A 55 -16.50 3.76 2.90
C GLN A 55 -15.83 4.73 1.93
N LEU A 56 -14.74 4.30 1.31
CA LEU A 56 -13.95 5.10 0.36
C LEU A 56 -14.33 4.84 -1.11
N LEU A 57 -15.08 3.77 -1.37
CA LEU A 57 -15.59 3.41 -2.69
C LEU A 57 -17.06 3.05 -2.55
N ASP A 58 -17.92 3.71 -3.29
CA ASP A 58 -19.33 3.30 -3.42
C ASP A 58 -19.45 1.95 -4.15
N ASP A 59 -20.63 1.33 -4.11
CA ASP A 59 -20.84 -0.03 -4.64
C ASP A 59 -20.62 -0.14 -6.16
N ASP A 60 -20.75 0.95 -6.91
CA ASP A 60 -20.52 1.06 -8.35
C ASP A 60 -19.11 1.59 -8.70
N GLN A 61 -18.25 1.76 -7.69
CA GLN A 61 -16.90 2.29 -7.85
C GLN A 61 -15.83 1.20 -7.76
N THR A 62 -14.77 1.40 -8.53
CA THR A 62 -13.56 0.60 -8.44
C THR A 62 -12.33 1.49 -8.32
N MET A 63 -11.29 0.98 -7.68
CA MET A 63 -10.00 1.64 -7.56
C MET A 63 -8.95 0.85 -8.34
N ASN A 64 -8.09 1.57 -9.04
CA ASN A 64 -6.91 1.03 -9.72
C ASN A 64 -5.68 1.85 -9.35
N PHE A 65 -4.62 1.17 -8.94
CA PHE A 65 -3.34 1.81 -8.68
C PHE A 65 -2.56 1.90 -10.00
N ASP A 66 -2.15 3.11 -10.39
CA ASP A 66 -1.43 3.36 -11.64
C ASP A 66 0.05 3.68 -11.39
N LYS A 67 0.90 3.51 -12.41
CA LYS A 67 2.34 3.81 -12.35
C LYS A 67 2.66 5.28 -12.12
N ASP A 68 1.73 6.20 -12.38
CA ASP A 68 1.84 7.64 -12.12
C ASP A 68 1.82 8.02 -10.63
N GLY A 69 1.64 7.05 -9.73
CA GLY A 69 1.54 7.31 -8.29
C GLY A 69 0.14 7.77 -7.85
N ARG A 70 -0.90 7.45 -8.63
CA ARG A 70 -2.30 7.71 -8.31
C ARG A 70 -3.09 6.40 -8.22
N ALA A 71 -3.93 6.31 -7.19
CA ALA A 71 -4.99 5.33 -7.09
C ALA A 71 -6.27 5.98 -7.61
N TRP A 72 -6.62 5.66 -8.85
CA TRP A 72 -7.76 6.23 -9.56
C TRP A 72 -9.04 5.51 -9.17
N VAL A 73 -10.06 6.28 -8.80
CA VAL A 73 -11.42 5.81 -8.56
C VAL A 73 -12.22 5.99 -9.84
N LYS A 74 -12.79 4.89 -10.33
CA LYS A 74 -13.63 4.83 -11.51
C LYS A 74 -15.05 4.47 -11.08
N THR A 75 -15.98 5.36 -11.39
CA THR A 75 -17.43 5.10 -11.34
C THR A 75 -17.91 4.63 -12.71
N GLU A 76 -18.75 3.60 -12.74
CA GLU A 76 -19.30 3.11 -14.00
C GLU A 76 -20.15 4.20 -14.70
N GLY A 77 -19.85 4.49 -15.97
CA GLY A 77 -20.57 5.50 -16.76
C GLY A 77 -20.25 6.98 -16.45
N ALA A 78 -19.37 7.28 -15.50
CA ALA A 78 -19.00 8.66 -15.17
C ALA A 78 -17.79 9.17 -15.97
N THR A 79 -17.75 10.48 -16.22
CA THR A 79 -16.62 11.20 -16.84
C THR A 79 -15.66 11.82 -15.83
N THR A 80 -16.09 11.95 -14.58
CA THR A 80 -15.29 12.52 -13.48
C THR A 80 -14.48 11.43 -12.80
N GLN A 81 -13.21 11.72 -12.48
CA GLN A 81 -12.30 10.78 -11.84
C GLN A 81 -11.77 11.38 -10.54
N THR A 82 -11.99 10.68 -9.44
CA THR A 82 -11.35 10.98 -8.15
C THR A 82 -10.06 10.17 -8.06
N SER A 83 -9.02 10.69 -7.41
CA SER A 83 -7.80 9.90 -7.15
C SER A 83 -7.18 10.22 -5.81
N TYR A 84 -6.44 9.24 -5.30
CA TYR A 84 -5.59 9.38 -4.12
C TYR A 84 -4.13 9.27 -4.54
N SER A 85 -3.26 10.09 -3.96
CA SER A 85 -1.82 9.90 -4.14
C SER A 85 -1.36 8.64 -3.42
N TYR A 86 -0.42 7.90 -4.00
CA TYR A 86 0.21 6.79 -3.30
C TYR A 86 1.67 6.58 -3.69
N SER A 87 2.45 6.02 -2.77
CA SER A 87 3.79 5.51 -3.04
C SER A 87 4.13 4.36 -2.09
N MET A 88 5.08 3.51 -2.47
CA MET A 88 5.57 2.43 -1.62
C MET A 88 7.07 2.63 -1.38
N PRO A 89 7.49 3.31 -0.30
CA PRO A 89 8.92 3.47 -0.01
C PRO A 89 9.61 2.12 0.20
N THR A 90 8.89 1.13 0.73
CA THR A 90 9.36 -0.25 0.89
C THR A 90 8.23 -1.23 0.52
N ASN A 91 8.53 -2.54 0.47
CA ASN A 91 7.51 -3.58 0.29
C ASN A 91 6.58 -3.78 1.50
N ARG A 92 6.85 -3.12 2.63
CA ARG A 92 6.06 -3.19 3.87
C ARG A 92 5.42 -1.87 4.27
N LYS A 93 5.61 -0.81 3.48
CA LYS A 93 5.08 0.52 3.76
C LYS A 93 4.42 1.12 2.53
N MET A 94 3.30 1.77 2.74
CA MET A 94 2.62 2.56 1.72
C MET A 94 2.31 3.94 2.28
N ILE A 95 2.66 4.98 1.54
CA ILE A 95 2.09 6.31 1.77
C ILE A 95 0.83 6.36 0.91
N PHE A 96 -0.32 6.57 1.53
CA PHE A 96 -1.61 6.68 0.85
C PHE A 96 -2.30 7.97 1.30
N ASP A 97 -2.61 8.84 0.33
CA ASP A 97 -3.16 10.18 0.55
C ASP A 97 -2.40 10.98 1.62
N GLY A 98 -1.07 10.99 1.50
CA GLY A 98 -0.16 11.69 2.41
C GLY A 98 0.08 11.04 3.77
N THR A 99 -0.61 9.94 4.11
CA THR A 99 -0.39 9.21 5.38
C THR A 99 0.44 7.96 5.15
N GLU A 100 1.49 7.74 5.96
CA GLU A 100 2.27 6.50 5.94
C GLU A 100 1.55 5.39 6.71
N TYR A 101 1.45 4.22 6.08
CA TYR A 101 0.88 3.00 6.66
C TYR A 101 1.86 1.84 6.53
N SER A 102 1.83 0.95 7.51
CA SER A 102 2.37 -0.40 7.39
C SER A 102 1.41 -1.27 6.58
N ILE A 103 1.97 -2.08 5.68
CA ILE A 103 1.23 -3.11 4.95
C ILE A 103 1.28 -4.40 5.78
N GLU A 104 0.12 -4.93 6.16
CA GLU A 104 0.05 -6.15 6.97
C GLU A 104 0.41 -7.39 6.16
N GLU A 105 -0.01 -7.45 4.90
CA GLU A 105 0.22 -8.61 4.05
C GLU A 105 1.69 -8.72 3.61
N SER A 106 2.14 -9.96 3.39
CA SER A 106 3.36 -10.22 2.63
C SER A 106 3.01 -10.32 1.15
N ILE A 107 3.33 -9.28 0.39
CA ILE A 107 2.97 -9.18 -1.03
C ILE A 107 4.05 -9.82 -1.91
N VAL A 108 4.11 -11.15 -1.84
CA VAL A 108 5.00 -11.97 -2.70
C VAL A 108 4.28 -12.55 -3.92
N GLN A 109 2.95 -12.60 -3.88
CA GLN A 109 2.06 -13.13 -4.91
C GLN A 109 0.74 -12.36 -4.93
N SER A 110 -0.27 -12.84 -5.66
CA SER A 110 -1.60 -12.22 -5.65
C SER A 110 -2.18 -12.08 -4.25
N ILE A 111 -2.73 -10.90 -3.97
CA ILE A 111 -3.50 -10.62 -2.75
C ILE A 111 -4.94 -10.29 -3.14
N THR A 112 -5.86 -10.67 -2.26
CA THR A 112 -7.29 -10.36 -2.37
C THR A 112 -7.70 -9.20 -1.46
N THR A 113 -6.87 -8.92 -0.45
CA THR A 113 -7.04 -7.81 0.50
C THR A 113 -5.69 -7.13 0.68
N LEU A 114 -5.70 -5.80 0.68
CA LEU A 114 -4.60 -4.94 1.06
C LEU A 114 -5.02 -4.20 2.33
N THR A 115 -4.34 -4.47 3.44
CA THR A 115 -4.60 -3.88 4.75
C THR A 115 -3.46 -2.93 5.11
N LEU A 116 -3.82 -1.66 5.30
CA LEU A 116 -2.89 -0.59 5.63
C LEU A 116 -3.16 -0.11 7.05
N ILE A 117 -2.16 -0.13 7.92
CA ILE A 117 -2.27 0.27 9.33
C ILE A 117 -1.37 1.45 9.64
N ASN A 118 -1.94 2.52 10.19
CA ASN A 118 -1.21 3.62 10.81
C ASN A 118 -1.59 3.66 12.29
N VAL A 119 -0.59 3.73 13.17
CA VAL A 119 -0.80 3.87 14.61
C VAL A 119 -0.06 5.11 15.06
N THR A 120 -0.78 6.04 15.69
CA THR A 120 -0.24 7.27 16.26
C THR A 120 -0.74 7.39 17.70
N GLY A 121 0.14 7.08 18.66
CA GLY A 121 -0.26 6.97 20.07
C GLY A 121 -1.36 5.93 20.27
N PRO A 122 -2.49 6.27 20.92
CA PRO A 122 -3.60 5.34 21.11
C PRO A 122 -4.48 5.17 19.85
N VAL A 123 -4.33 6.04 18.85
CA VAL A 123 -5.21 6.06 17.67
C VAL A 123 -4.68 5.11 16.61
N ARG A 124 -5.55 4.23 16.13
CA ARG A 124 -5.29 3.31 15.02
C ARG A 124 -6.20 3.65 13.85
N THR A 125 -5.57 3.93 12.70
CA THR A 125 -6.24 4.07 11.40
C THR A 125 -5.95 2.83 10.56
N GLN A 126 -7.00 2.17 10.09
CA GLN A 126 -6.92 0.97 9.25
C GLN A 126 -7.65 1.21 7.93
N LEU A 127 -6.96 1.03 6.81
CA LEU A 127 -7.60 0.91 5.49
C LEU A 127 -7.65 -0.56 5.09
N VAL A 128 -8.81 -1.02 4.63
CA VAL A 128 -8.99 -2.36 4.05
C VAL A 128 -9.51 -2.19 2.64
N ILE A 129 -8.69 -2.59 1.67
CA ILE A 129 -8.98 -2.50 0.24
C ILE A 129 -9.11 -3.93 -0.30
N LYS A 130 -10.25 -4.28 -0.89
CA LYS A 130 -10.54 -5.65 -1.36
C LYS A 130 -10.62 -5.70 -2.88
N ARG A 131 -9.97 -6.72 -3.44
CA ARG A 131 -9.92 -6.97 -4.87
C ARG A 131 -11.27 -7.50 -5.35
N LYS A 132 -11.65 -7.10 -6.56
CA LYS A 132 -12.78 -7.69 -7.28
C LYS A 132 -12.52 -9.18 -7.47
N ARG A 133 -13.48 -10.00 -7.04
CA ARG A 133 -13.41 -11.46 -7.16
C ARG A 133 -13.76 -11.92 -8.57
#